data_AF-A0A1G3AAF6-F1
#
_entry.id   AF-A0A1G3AAF6-F1
#
_cell.length_a   1.000
_cell.length_b   1.000
_cell.length_c   1.000
_cell.angle_alpha   90.00
_cell.angle_beta   90.00
_cell.angle_gamma   90.00
#
_symmetry.space_group_name_H-M   'P 1'
#
loop_
_entity.id
_entity.type
_entity.pdbx_description
1 polymer ?
#
loop_
_entity_poly.entity_id
_entity_poly.type
_entity_poly.pdbx_seq_one_letter_code
_entity_poly.pdbx_strand_id
1 'polypeptide(L)'
;MTILGLHYAIWIVLILYFVGMLLMGWWSKRGAYSQEGYLLGNRQFGSLMMVMHAFGAGTHPGNVAGVMSEAVVSGVSSIWVSWMWLFGTPFYWLIAPVIRRMRCLTMADYFEQRFGKSASVLYIIVAAVGMIFSTILASASYILTRYILQCGRDVTIGVPILVGVAAGVIASLLTRPPKTETIEKFFKKIYVPIGAEKALELPLDEAVPASKRWLTAGGLFIVKPSRQSWVGFVVALAICLACVLVMLAILR
;
A
#
# COMPACT_ATOMS: atom_id res chain seq x y z
N MET A 1 24.74 -25.18 27.59
CA MET A 1 25.34 -25.73 26.35
C MET A 1 25.07 -24.76 25.20
N THR A 2 26.10 -24.11 24.70
CA THR A 2 26.00 -23.20 23.54
C THR A 2 26.48 -23.92 22.28
N ILE A 3 25.67 -23.89 21.22
CA ILE A 3 25.98 -24.49 19.92
C ILE A 3 26.02 -23.33 18.92
N LEU A 4 27.13 -23.18 18.18
CA LEU A 4 27.34 -22.08 17.23
C LEU A 4 27.08 -20.68 17.84
N GLY A 5 27.49 -20.48 19.10
CA GLY A 5 27.32 -19.21 19.82
C GLY A 5 25.90 -18.93 20.34
N LEU A 6 24.92 -19.80 20.06
CA LEU A 6 23.55 -19.68 20.57
C LEU A 6 23.24 -20.76 21.60
N HIS A 7 22.42 -20.42 22.59
CA HIS A 7 21.94 -21.38 23.56
C HIS A 7 21.09 -22.45 22.86
N TYR A 8 21.23 -23.73 23.23
CA TYR A 8 20.49 -24.83 22.59
C TYR A 8 18.97 -24.63 22.57
N ALA A 9 18.42 -23.95 23.59
CA ALA A 9 17.00 -23.60 23.65
C ALA A 9 16.56 -22.73 22.45
N ILE A 10 17.42 -21.82 21.98
CA ILE A 10 17.13 -20.97 20.81
C ILE A 10 17.03 -21.82 19.55
N TRP A 11 17.94 -22.78 19.38
CA TRP A 11 17.90 -23.71 18.26
C TRP A 11 16.62 -24.55 18.25
N ILE A 12 16.19 -25.04 19.42
CA ILE A 12 14.93 -25.78 19.54
C ILE A 12 13.75 -24.90 19.11
N VAL A 13 13.68 -23.65 19.58
CA VAL A 13 12.61 -22.71 19.22
C VAL A 13 12.62 -22.43 17.71
N LEU A 14 13.79 -22.21 17.10
CA LEU A 14 13.92 -21.98 15.66
C LEU A 14 13.44 -23.18 14.84
N ILE A 15 13.88 -24.39 15.20
CA ILE A 15 13.46 -25.62 14.51
C ILE A 15 11.95 -25.80 14.63
N LEU A 16 11.38 -25.66 15.83
CA LEU A 16 9.93 -25.76 16.04
C LEU A 16 9.17 -24.72 15.22
N TYR A 17 9.66 -23.48 15.17
CA TYR A 17 9.07 -22.41 14.36
C TYR A 17 9.09 -22.76 12.87
N PHE A 18 10.23 -23.15 12.31
CA PHE A 18 10.34 -23.50 10.88
C PHE A 18 9.48 -24.71 10.52
N VAL A 19 9.49 -25.75 11.37
CA VAL A 19 8.61 -26.92 11.21
C VAL A 19 7.15 -26.49 11.24
N GLY A 20 6.75 -25.65 12.20
CA GLY A 20 5.39 -25.11 12.29
C GLY A 20 4.98 -24.34 11.03
N MET A 21 5.84 -23.47 10.52
CA MET A 21 5.61 -22.72 9.28
C MET A 21 5.45 -23.64 8.06
N LEU A 22 6.29 -24.67 7.94
CA LEU A 22 6.20 -25.67 6.87
C LEU A 22 4.91 -26.50 6.96
N LEU A 23 4.52 -26.91 8.17
CA LEU A 23 3.28 -27.63 8.41
C LEU A 23 2.06 -26.78 8.06
N MET A 24 2.05 -25.50 8.44
CA MET A 24 0.98 -24.56 8.05
C MET A 24 0.90 -24.39 6.53
N GLY A 25 2.04 -24.22 5.85
CA GLY A 25 2.09 -24.15 4.39
C GLY A 25 1.59 -25.43 3.72
N TRP A 26 2.00 -26.59 4.25
CA TRP A 26 1.56 -27.90 3.74
C TRP A 26 0.08 -28.17 3.97
N TRP A 27 -0.49 -27.67 5.07
CA TRP A 27 -1.93 -27.70 5.32
C TRP A 27 -2.70 -26.78 4.37
N SER A 28 -2.20 -25.55 4.17
CA SER A 28 -2.82 -24.53 3.31
C SER A 28 -2.82 -24.91 1.82
N LYS A 29 -1.92 -25.80 1.37
CA LYS A 29 -1.84 -26.22 -0.04
C LYS A 29 -3.15 -26.82 -0.58
N ARG A 30 -3.98 -27.40 0.31
CA ARG A 30 -5.24 -28.06 -0.06
C ARG A 30 -6.25 -27.11 -0.70
N GLY A 31 -6.17 -25.81 -0.42
CA GLY A 31 -7.04 -24.77 -0.99
C GLY A 31 -6.43 -23.98 -2.15
N ALA A 32 -5.20 -24.29 -2.57
CA ALA A 32 -4.38 -23.46 -3.46
C ALA A 32 -4.36 -23.94 -4.94
N TYR A 33 -5.28 -24.82 -5.34
CA TYR A 33 -5.28 -25.42 -6.69
C TYR A 33 -5.82 -24.50 -7.78
N SER A 34 -6.61 -23.49 -7.44
CA SER A 34 -7.14 -22.51 -8.39
C SER A 34 -6.45 -21.15 -8.21
N GLN A 35 -6.44 -20.31 -9.25
CA GLN A 35 -5.89 -18.96 -9.16
C GLN A 35 -6.62 -18.10 -8.11
N GLU A 36 -7.95 -18.25 -8.00
CA GLU A 36 -8.74 -17.59 -6.96
C GLU A 36 -8.45 -18.15 -5.56
N GLY A 37 -8.24 -19.46 -5.44
CA GLY A 37 -7.83 -20.10 -4.19
C GLY A 37 -6.43 -19.66 -3.74
N TYR A 38 -5.50 -19.53 -4.68
CA TYR A 38 -4.12 -19.11 -4.41
C TYR A 38 -4.01 -17.62 -4.07
N LEU A 39 -4.67 -16.74 -4.83
CA LEU A 39 -4.54 -15.28 -4.66
C LEU A 39 -5.55 -14.67 -3.67
N LEU A 40 -6.77 -15.20 -3.62
CA LEU A 40 -7.87 -14.63 -2.82
C LEU A 40 -8.33 -15.58 -1.70
N GLY A 41 -7.76 -16.78 -1.60
CA GLY A 41 -8.18 -17.78 -0.62
C GLY A 41 -9.64 -18.17 -0.77
N ASN A 42 -10.19 -18.19 -1.99
CA ASN A 42 -11.62 -18.40 -2.25
C ASN A 42 -12.54 -17.43 -1.49
N ARG A 43 -12.03 -16.25 -1.11
CA ARG A 43 -12.76 -15.20 -0.38
C ARG A 43 -13.35 -15.67 0.96
N GLN A 44 -12.79 -16.73 1.54
CA GLN A 44 -13.33 -17.37 2.76
C GLN A 44 -12.72 -16.85 4.06
N PHE A 45 -11.72 -15.95 3.97
CA PHE A 45 -11.06 -15.42 5.16
C PHE A 45 -12.01 -14.53 5.98
N GLY A 46 -12.23 -14.91 7.23
CA GLY A 46 -13.00 -14.14 8.19
C GLY A 46 -12.31 -12.82 8.58
N SER A 47 -13.05 -11.92 9.23
CA SER A 47 -12.57 -10.61 9.65
C SER A 47 -11.33 -10.68 10.54
N LEU A 48 -11.29 -11.62 11.49
CA LEU A 48 -10.16 -11.80 12.40
C LEU A 48 -8.87 -12.15 11.66
N MET A 49 -8.94 -13.08 10.72
CA MET A 49 -7.78 -13.46 9.90
C MET A 49 -7.29 -12.27 9.06
N MET A 50 -8.22 -11.49 8.49
CA MET A 50 -7.87 -10.29 7.72
C MET A 50 -7.23 -9.21 8.59
N VAL A 51 -7.68 -9.03 9.83
CA VAL A 51 -7.04 -8.12 10.80
C VAL A 51 -5.63 -8.59 11.14
N MET A 52 -5.45 -9.88 11.43
CA MET A 52 -4.12 -10.44 11.74
C MET A 52 -3.18 -10.39 10.53
N HIS A 53 -3.70 -10.62 9.32
CA HIS A 53 -2.95 -10.47 8.08
C HIS A 53 -2.50 -9.01 7.88
N ALA A 54 -3.40 -8.04 8.10
CA ALA A 54 -3.06 -6.62 8.01
C ALA A 54 -1.99 -6.22 9.04
N PHE A 55 -2.08 -6.75 10.27
CA PHE A 55 -1.06 -6.53 11.29
C PHE A 55 0.29 -7.11 10.87
N GLY A 56 0.32 -8.39 10.45
CA GLY A 56 1.54 -9.06 9.99
C GLY A 56 2.18 -8.39 8.78
N ALA A 57 1.38 -7.90 7.83
CA ALA A 57 1.86 -7.14 6.68
C ALA A 57 2.43 -5.76 7.07
N GLY A 58 1.87 -5.13 8.11
CA GLY A 58 2.35 -3.85 8.64
C GLY A 58 3.64 -3.96 9.47
N THR A 59 3.86 -5.08 10.17
CA THR A 59 4.96 -5.25 11.13
C THR A 59 6.09 -6.13 10.59
N HIS A 60 6.76 -5.67 9.52
CA HIS A 60 7.92 -6.37 8.97
C HIS A 60 9.20 -6.13 9.80
N PRO A 61 10.17 -7.06 9.83
CA PRO A 61 11.39 -6.94 10.65
C PRO A 61 12.22 -5.67 10.41
N GLY A 62 12.21 -5.16 9.16
CA GLY A 62 12.88 -3.91 8.81
C GLY A 62 12.37 -2.70 9.59
N ASN A 63 11.05 -2.60 9.78
CA ASN A 63 10.45 -1.53 10.59
C ASN A 63 10.88 -1.61 12.05
N VAL A 64 10.94 -2.82 12.61
CA VAL A 64 11.39 -3.04 14.00
C VAL A 64 12.84 -2.62 14.16
N ALA A 65 13.72 -3.03 13.25
CA ALA A 65 15.13 -2.64 13.28
C ALA A 65 15.31 -1.10 13.19
N GLY A 66 14.54 -0.44 12.32
CA GLY A 66 14.54 1.02 12.19
C GLY A 66 14.10 1.73 13.47
N VAL A 67 12.98 1.31 14.06
CA VAL A 67 12.46 1.89 15.31
C VAL A 67 13.42 1.67 16.47
N MET A 68 14.02 0.48 16.59
CA MET A 68 14.98 0.21 17.65
C MET A 68 16.27 1.02 17.49
N SER A 69 16.80 1.14 16.26
CA SER A 69 17.98 1.97 15.99
C SER A 69 17.72 3.43 16.37
N GLU A 70 16.55 3.95 15.99
CA GLU A 70 16.17 5.33 16.31
C GLU A 70 15.86 5.52 17.80
N ALA A 71 15.33 4.49 18.48
CA ALA A 71 15.06 4.53 19.92
C ALA A 71 16.33 4.76 20.74
N VAL A 72 17.48 4.24 20.30
CA VAL A 72 18.77 4.45 20.99
C VAL A 72 19.23 5.91 20.91
N VAL A 73 18.85 6.64 19.85
CA VAL A 73 19.24 8.03 19.63
C VAL A 73 18.20 9.01 20.18
N SER A 74 16.93 8.80 19.85
CA SER A 74 15.82 9.73 20.05
C SER A 74 14.82 9.27 21.12
N GLY A 75 15.09 8.15 21.79
CA GLY A 75 14.24 7.60 22.85
C GLY A 75 12.83 7.25 22.37
N VAL A 76 11.83 7.54 23.20
CA VAL A 76 10.41 7.21 22.96
C VAL A 76 9.85 7.90 21.70
N SER A 77 10.47 9.00 21.25
CA SER A 77 10.09 9.68 20.00
C SER A 77 10.30 8.81 18.74
N SER A 78 11.02 7.69 18.82
CA SER A 78 11.20 6.77 17.69
C SER A 78 9.91 6.07 17.24
N ILE A 79 8.84 6.08 18.05
CA ILE A 79 7.54 5.49 17.69
C ILE A 79 6.97 6.07 16.39
N TRP A 80 7.34 7.32 16.07
CA TRP A 80 6.94 8.00 14.84
C TRP A 80 7.41 7.29 13.56
N VAL A 81 8.51 6.52 13.64
CA VAL A 81 8.96 5.68 12.53
C VAL A 81 7.91 4.61 12.19
N SER A 82 7.28 4.01 13.19
CA SER A 82 6.17 3.07 12.97
C SER A 82 4.85 3.76 12.65
N TRP A 83 4.58 4.89 13.31
CA TRP A 83 3.29 5.58 13.20
C TRP A 83 3.15 6.45 11.95
N MET A 84 4.17 6.59 11.09
CA MET A 84 4.01 7.34 9.84
C MET A 84 2.84 6.82 8.99
N TRP A 85 2.55 5.52 9.06
CA TRP A 85 1.44 4.88 8.35
C TRP A 85 0.07 5.14 8.97
N LEU A 86 0.02 5.56 10.24
CA LEU A 86 -1.20 5.89 10.97
C LEU A 86 -2.05 6.87 10.16
N PHE A 87 -1.43 7.91 9.60
CA PHE A 87 -2.09 8.94 8.80
C PHE A 87 -2.68 8.43 7.48
N GLY A 88 -2.16 7.31 6.94
CA GLY A 88 -2.71 6.67 5.75
C GLY A 88 -3.96 5.84 6.04
N THR A 89 -4.11 5.31 7.25
CA THR A 89 -5.18 4.36 7.59
C THR A 89 -6.60 4.89 7.40
N PRO A 90 -6.95 6.17 7.69
CA PRO A 90 -8.31 6.66 7.46
C PRO A 90 -8.67 6.65 5.96
N PHE A 91 -7.70 6.92 5.09
CA PHE A 91 -7.90 6.94 3.64
C PHE A 91 -8.24 5.56 3.08
N TYR A 92 -7.91 4.47 3.76
CA TYR A 92 -8.31 3.12 3.34
C TYR A 92 -9.84 2.96 3.30
N TRP A 93 -10.61 3.67 4.12
CA TRP A 93 -12.08 3.63 4.05
C TRP A 93 -12.66 4.29 2.79
N LEU A 94 -11.93 5.26 2.22
CA LEU A 94 -12.28 5.93 0.98
C LEU A 94 -11.80 5.13 -0.24
N ILE A 95 -10.61 4.53 -0.15
CA ILE A 95 -9.95 3.82 -1.25
C ILE A 95 -10.45 2.37 -1.39
N ALA A 96 -10.76 1.67 -0.29
CA ALA A 96 -11.14 0.25 -0.33
C ALA A 96 -12.35 -0.05 -1.23
N PRO A 97 -13.44 0.75 -1.26
CA PRO A 97 -14.53 0.53 -2.20
C PRO A 97 -14.09 0.61 -3.66
N VAL A 98 -13.19 1.54 -4.00
CA VAL A 98 -12.63 1.71 -5.34
C VAL A 98 -11.84 0.46 -5.72
N ILE A 99 -10.92 0.03 -4.86
CA ILE A 99 -10.10 -1.17 -5.09
C ILE A 99 -10.96 -2.42 -5.29
N ARG A 100 -11.99 -2.61 -4.46
CA ARG A 100 -12.91 -3.76 -4.59
C ARG A 100 -13.68 -3.75 -5.91
N ARG A 101 -14.08 -2.58 -6.41
CA ARG A 101 -14.83 -2.43 -7.66
C ARG A 101 -13.98 -2.52 -8.92
N MET A 102 -12.68 -2.24 -8.83
CA MET A 102 -11.75 -2.40 -9.97
C MET A 102 -11.70 -3.84 -10.51
N ARG A 103 -12.03 -4.85 -9.69
CA ARG A 103 -12.02 -6.28 -10.06
C ARG A 103 -10.70 -6.69 -10.76
N CYS A 104 -9.59 -6.12 -10.28
CA CYS A 104 -8.24 -6.47 -10.70
C CYS A 104 -7.64 -7.34 -9.61
N LEU A 105 -6.93 -8.42 -9.99
CA LEU A 105 -6.26 -9.28 -9.02
C LEU A 105 -4.90 -8.69 -8.65
N THR A 106 -4.21 -8.11 -9.63
CA THR A 106 -2.91 -7.47 -9.45
C THR A 106 -2.95 -6.00 -9.86
N MET A 107 -1.96 -5.24 -9.38
CA MET A 107 -1.75 -3.87 -9.87
C MET A 107 -1.32 -3.85 -11.35
N ALA A 108 -0.65 -4.90 -11.84
CA ALA A 108 -0.31 -5.01 -13.26
C ALA A 108 -1.57 -5.09 -14.15
N ASP A 109 -2.60 -5.84 -13.70
CA ASP A 109 -3.89 -5.92 -14.41
C ASP A 109 -4.58 -4.55 -14.47
N TYR A 110 -4.42 -3.73 -13.41
CA TYR A 110 -4.90 -2.35 -13.40
C TYR A 110 -4.19 -1.52 -14.47
N PHE A 111 -2.85 -1.60 -14.55
CA PHE A 111 -2.08 -0.88 -15.56
C PHE A 111 -2.44 -1.36 -16.97
N GLU A 112 -2.67 -2.66 -17.16
CA GLU A 112 -3.11 -3.22 -18.43
C GLU A 112 -4.48 -2.69 -18.85
N GLN A 113 -5.47 -2.71 -17.96
CA GLN A 113 -6.82 -2.23 -18.27
C GLN A 113 -6.88 -0.73 -18.52
N ARG A 114 -6.02 0.05 -17.85
CA ARG A 114 -6.04 1.51 -17.93
C ARG A 114 -5.15 2.09 -19.03
N PHE A 115 -3.98 1.50 -19.25
CA PHE A 115 -2.91 2.03 -20.10
C PHE A 115 -2.43 1.05 -21.16
N GLY A 116 -2.94 -0.19 -21.17
CA GLY A 116 -2.57 -1.23 -22.13
C GLY A 116 -1.40 -2.10 -21.68
N LYS A 117 -1.12 -3.13 -22.47
CA LYS A 117 -0.16 -4.19 -22.14
C LYS A 117 1.27 -3.69 -21.93
N SER A 118 1.72 -2.71 -22.72
CA SER A 118 3.06 -2.13 -22.59
C SER A 118 3.29 -1.46 -21.23
N ALA A 119 2.28 -0.75 -20.71
CA ALA A 119 2.35 -0.12 -19.40
C ALA A 119 2.33 -1.14 -18.24
N SER A 120 1.62 -2.25 -18.39
CA SER A 120 1.67 -3.37 -17.43
C SER A 120 3.05 -4.00 -17.36
N VAL A 121 3.67 -4.28 -18.52
CA VAL A 121 5.05 -4.79 -18.57
C VAL A 121 6.04 -3.80 -17.97
N LEU A 122 5.91 -2.51 -18.28
CA LEU A 122 6.73 -1.47 -17.67
C LEU A 122 6.56 -1.45 -16.15
N TYR A 123 5.32 -1.52 -15.65
CA TYR A 123 5.04 -1.58 -14.22
C TYR A 123 5.71 -2.79 -13.57
N ILE A 124 5.63 -3.98 -14.18
CA ILE A 124 6.27 -5.20 -13.66
C ILE A 124 7.79 -5.01 -13.58
N ILE A 125 8.42 -4.48 -14.63
CA ILE A 125 9.88 -4.25 -14.65
C ILE A 125 10.28 -3.22 -13.59
N VAL A 126 9.56 -2.10 -13.50
CA VAL A 126 9.84 -1.04 -12.51
C VAL A 126 9.58 -1.53 -11.09
N ALA A 127 8.52 -2.30 -10.85
CA ALA A 127 8.20 -2.84 -9.53
C ALA A 127 9.23 -3.90 -9.10
N ALA A 128 9.63 -4.81 -10.01
CA ALA A 128 10.56 -5.88 -9.68
C ALA A 128 12.02 -5.39 -9.57
N VAL A 129 12.47 -4.63 -10.55
CA VAL A 129 13.87 -4.19 -10.67
C VAL A 129 14.03 -2.78 -10.11
N GLY A 130 13.16 -1.86 -10.53
CA GLY A 130 13.23 -0.45 -10.15
C GLY A 130 13.11 -0.22 -8.64
N MET A 131 12.32 -0.99 -7.89
CA MET A 131 12.26 -0.85 -6.42
C MET A 131 13.58 -1.19 -5.73
N ILE A 132 14.29 -2.22 -6.20
CA ILE A 132 15.59 -2.59 -5.64
C ILE A 132 16.61 -1.49 -5.94
N PHE A 133 16.71 -1.07 -7.20
CA PHE A 133 17.65 -0.03 -7.60
C PHE A 133 17.37 1.33 -6.96
N SER A 134 16.09 1.72 -6.87
CA SER A 134 15.72 2.98 -6.21
C SER A 134 16.04 2.98 -4.73
N THR A 135 15.89 1.83 -4.03
CA THR A 135 16.27 1.71 -2.61
C THR A 135 17.79 1.85 -2.43
N ILE A 136 18.57 1.21 -3.29
CA ILE A 136 20.04 1.32 -3.28
C ILE A 136 20.46 2.77 -3.57
N LEU A 137 19.88 3.39 -4.59
CA LEU A 137 20.19 4.76 -4.98
C LEU A 137 19.81 5.77 -3.90
N ALA A 138 18.65 5.60 -3.26
CA ALA A 138 18.22 6.45 -2.14
C ALA A 138 19.13 6.30 -0.92
N SER A 139 19.60 5.08 -0.63
CA SER A 139 20.54 4.84 0.45
C SER A 139 21.92 5.45 0.14
N ALA A 140 22.40 5.28 -1.09
CA ALA A 140 23.66 5.85 -1.54
C ALA A 140 23.63 7.38 -1.56
N SER A 141 22.54 7.99 -2.04
CA SER A 141 22.37 9.45 -2.06
C SER A 141 22.30 10.03 -0.64
N TYR A 142 21.65 9.32 0.30
CA TYR A 142 21.65 9.69 1.71
C TYR A 142 23.07 9.66 2.30
N ILE A 143 23.82 8.57 2.08
CA ILE A 143 25.18 8.44 2.61
C ILE A 143 26.10 9.53 2.03
N LEU A 144 26.05 9.74 0.71
CA LEU A 144 26.84 10.75 0.03
C LEU A 144 26.55 12.15 0.55
N THR A 145 25.27 12.55 0.60
CA THR A 145 24.91 13.91 1.04
C THR A 145 25.14 14.12 2.53
N ARG A 146 24.89 13.12 3.38
CA ARG A 146 24.99 13.25 4.83
C ARG A 146 26.40 13.09 5.38
N TYR A 147 27.15 12.09 4.93
CA TYR A 147 28.44 11.74 5.54
C TYR A 147 29.64 12.27 4.75
N ILE A 148 29.54 12.32 3.42
CA ILE A 148 30.66 12.78 2.57
C ILE A 148 30.57 14.29 2.39
N LEU A 149 29.42 14.79 1.93
CA LEU A 149 29.20 16.21 1.64
C LEU A 149 28.73 17.01 2.86
N GLN A 150 28.43 16.33 3.98
CA GLN A 150 28.00 16.94 5.25
C GLN A 150 26.88 18.00 5.09
N CYS A 151 25.98 17.77 4.14
CA CYS A 151 24.90 18.70 3.84
C CYS A 151 23.88 18.76 4.99
N GLY A 152 23.21 19.91 5.10
CA GLY A 152 22.10 20.09 6.03
C GLY A 152 20.96 19.11 5.74
N ARG A 153 20.15 18.80 6.77
CA ARG A 153 19.05 17.82 6.69
C ARG A 153 18.03 18.18 5.61
N ASP A 154 17.81 19.48 5.37
CA ASP A 154 16.89 19.98 4.35
C ASP A 154 17.35 19.60 2.94
N VAL A 155 18.66 19.53 2.71
CA VAL A 155 19.23 19.09 1.43
C VAL A 155 19.22 17.57 1.34
N THR A 156 19.63 16.87 2.40
CA THR A 156 19.69 15.40 2.43
C THR A 156 18.32 14.75 2.24
N ILE A 157 17.24 15.34 2.78
CA ILE A 157 15.89 14.75 2.74
C ILE A 157 14.99 15.50 1.76
N GLY A 158 15.00 16.83 1.78
CA GLY A 158 14.07 17.64 0.99
C GLY A 158 14.33 17.56 -0.51
N VAL A 159 15.60 17.61 -0.94
CA VAL A 159 15.94 17.57 -2.37
C VAL A 159 15.52 16.25 -3.02
N PRO A 160 15.82 15.05 -2.48
CA PRO A 160 15.35 13.80 -3.06
C PRO A 160 13.83 13.70 -3.21
N ILE A 161 13.08 14.18 -2.21
CA ILE A 161 11.60 14.19 -2.26
C ILE A 161 11.13 15.10 -3.40
N LEU A 162 11.65 16.33 -3.48
CA LEU A 162 11.28 17.28 -4.53
C LEU A 162 11.65 16.77 -5.92
N VAL A 163 12.83 16.17 -6.08
CA VAL A 163 13.25 15.55 -7.34
C VAL A 163 12.33 14.39 -7.72
N GLY A 164 11.95 13.55 -6.76
CA GLY A 164 11.00 12.45 -6.99
C GLY A 164 9.62 12.94 -7.44
N VAL A 165 9.08 13.97 -6.78
CA VAL A 165 7.80 14.59 -7.15
C VAL A 165 7.89 15.23 -8.53
N ALA A 166 8.93 16.02 -8.80
CA ALA A 166 9.14 16.67 -10.08
C ALA A 166 9.29 15.63 -11.21
N ALA A 167 10.07 14.57 -11.00
CA ALA A 167 10.22 13.48 -11.95
C ALA A 167 8.88 12.80 -12.23
N GLY A 168 8.05 12.57 -11.21
CA GLY A 168 6.70 12.01 -11.38
C GLY A 168 5.78 12.92 -12.19
N VAL A 169 5.79 14.23 -11.91
CA VAL A 169 5.01 15.23 -12.66
C VAL A 169 5.48 15.29 -14.11
N ILE A 170 6.78 15.41 -14.35
CA ILE A 170 7.38 15.45 -15.69
C ILE A 170 7.03 14.17 -16.46
N ALA A 171 7.22 12.99 -15.85
CA ALA A 171 6.87 11.72 -16.47
C ALA A 171 5.37 11.66 -16.82
N SER A 172 4.50 12.15 -15.93
CA SER A 172 3.06 12.23 -16.20
C SER A 172 2.71 13.17 -17.35
N LEU A 173 3.41 14.30 -17.48
CA LEU A 173 3.20 15.26 -18.57
C LEU A 173 3.73 14.77 -19.91
N LEU A 174 4.83 14.01 -19.91
CA LEU A 174 5.40 13.40 -21.11
C LEU A 174 4.63 12.16 -21.57
N THR A 175 3.89 11.51 -20.67
CA THR A 175 3.11 10.32 -20.99
C THR A 175 1.88 10.68 -21.79
N ARG A 176 1.69 10.01 -22.94
CA ARG A 176 0.52 10.24 -23.79
C ARG A 176 -0.78 9.84 -23.07
N PRO A 177 -1.85 10.65 -23.16
CA PRO A 177 -3.13 10.30 -22.58
C PRO A 177 -3.67 9.03 -23.26
N PRO A 178 -4.23 8.07 -22.50
CA PRO A 178 -4.86 6.89 -23.06
C PRO A 178 -6.13 7.23 -23.85
N LYS A 179 -6.57 6.33 -24.73
CA LYS A 179 -7.80 6.50 -25.53
C LYS A 179 -9.01 6.74 -24.62
N THR A 180 -9.87 7.69 -24.99
CA THR A 180 -11.07 8.08 -24.21
C THR A 180 -11.99 6.89 -23.93
N GLU A 181 -12.19 6.01 -24.90
CA GLU A 181 -13.02 4.80 -24.74
C GLU A 181 -12.50 3.87 -23.62
N THR A 182 -11.18 3.70 -23.52
CA THR A 182 -10.55 2.91 -22.45
C THR A 182 -10.74 3.58 -21.09
N ILE A 183 -10.66 4.91 -21.04
CA ILE A 183 -10.88 5.71 -19.83
C ILE A 183 -12.31 5.55 -19.34
N GLU A 184 -13.28 5.68 -20.24
CA GLU A 184 -14.70 5.58 -19.89
C GLU A 184 -15.07 4.18 -19.41
N LYS A 185 -14.64 3.12 -20.14
CA LYS A 185 -14.82 1.73 -19.70
C LYS A 185 -14.23 1.49 -18.31
N PHE A 186 -13.04 2.04 -18.07
CA PHE A 186 -12.36 1.94 -16.79
C PHE A 186 -13.11 2.65 -15.66
N PHE A 187 -13.56 3.89 -15.88
CA PHE A 187 -14.36 4.61 -14.88
C PHE A 187 -15.70 3.93 -14.60
N LYS A 188 -16.38 3.40 -15.64
CA LYS A 188 -17.59 2.58 -15.43
C LYS A 188 -17.30 1.42 -14.49
N LYS A 189 -16.20 0.69 -14.71
CA LYS A 189 -15.82 -0.46 -13.89
C LYS A 189 -15.54 -0.08 -12.42
N ILE A 190 -14.84 1.03 -12.18
CA ILE A 190 -14.55 1.50 -10.81
C ILE A 190 -15.82 1.91 -10.06
N TYR A 191 -16.76 2.56 -10.75
CA TYR A 191 -17.84 3.25 -10.06
C TYR A 191 -19.15 2.46 -10.01
N VAL A 192 -19.34 1.48 -10.88
CA VAL A 192 -20.46 0.54 -10.83
C VAL A 192 -20.27 -0.46 -9.68
N PRO A 193 -21.23 -0.59 -8.75
CA PRO A 193 -21.16 -1.57 -7.66
C PRO A 193 -21.11 -3.02 -8.14
N ILE A 194 -20.50 -3.89 -7.34
CA ILE A 194 -20.55 -5.35 -7.55
C ILE A 194 -22.02 -5.81 -7.39
N GLY A 195 -22.53 -6.58 -8.36
CA GLY A 195 -23.93 -6.98 -8.45
C GLY A 195 -24.81 -6.11 -9.36
N ALA A 196 -24.32 -4.95 -9.82
CA ALA A 196 -25.03 -4.06 -10.74
C ALA A 196 -24.42 -4.07 -12.15
N GLU A 197 -24.02 -5.24 -12.64
CA GLU A 197 -23.20 -5.38 -13.86
C GLU A 197 -23.91 -4.96 -15.13
N LYS A 198 -25.24 -5.03 -15.15
CA LYS A 198 -26.06 -4.53 -16.25
C LYS A 198 -25.81 -3.04 -16.54
N ALA A 199 -25.39 -2.26 -15.55
CA ALA A 199 -25.05 -0.85 -15.73
C ALA A 199 -23.71 -0.62 -16.46
N LEU A 200 -22.89 -1.66 -16.67
CA LEU A 200 -21.63 -1.56 -17.42
C LEU A 200 -21.87 -1.42 -18.93
N GLU A 201 -23.02 -1.91 -19.42
CA GLU A 201 -23.43 -1.81 -20.83
C GLU A 201 -23.88 -0.40 -21.21
N LEU A 202 -24.29 0.40 -20.22
CA LEU A 202 -24.75 1.77 -20.42
C LEU A 202 -23.59 2.74 -20.69
N PRO A 203 -23.85 3.91 -21.31
CA PRO A 203 -22.91 5.03 -21.37
C PRO A 203 -22.45 5.46 -19.96
N LEU A 204 -21.24 6.01 -19.84
CA LEU A 204 -20.67 6.41 -18.54
C LEU A 204 -21.57 7.40 -17.77
N ASP A 205 -22.23 8.30 -18.50
CA ASP A 205 -23.13 9.30 -17.96
C ASP A 205 -24.42 8.75 -17.35
N GLU A 206 -24.90 7.64 -17.89
CA GLU A 206 -26.05 6.91 -17.35
C GLU A 206 -25.64 5.96 -16.23
N ALA A 207 -24.51 5.26 -16.39
CA ALA A 207 -23.97 4.33 -15.40
C ALA A 207 -23.61 5.05 -14.08
N VAL A 208 -23.15 6.29 -14.16
CA VAL A 208 -22.80 7.12 -13.00
C VAL A 208 -23.35 8.53 -13.18
N PRO A 209 -24.58 8.83 -12.74
CA PRO A 209 -25.20 10.14 -12.95
C PRO A 209 -24.40 11.30 -12.34
N ALA A 210 -24.49 12.49 -12.95
CA ALA A 210 -23.81 13.71 -12.48
C ALA A 210 -24.10 14.04 -11.00
N SER A 211 -25.30 13.72 -10.51
CA SER A 211 -25.70 13.92 -9.11
C SER A 211 -24.84 13.17 -8.09
N LYS A 212 -24.22 12.05 -8.50
CA LYS A 212 -23.31 11.24 -7.69
C LYS A 212 -21.84 11.66 -7.81
N ARG A 213 -21.53 12.63 -8.67
CA ARG A 213 -20.16 13.12 -8.91
C ARG A 213 -19.88 14.35 -8.04
N TRP A 214 -18.63 14.51 -7.61
CA TRP A 214 -18.12 15.74 -6.99
C TRP A 214 -17.38 16.61 -8.00
N LEU A 215 -16.57 16.00 -8.86
CA LEU A 215 -15.78 16.72 -9.86
C LEU A 215 -15.70 15.89 -11.14
N THR A 216 -15.88 16.58 -12.28
CA THR A 216 -15.72 16.03 -13.64
C THR A 216 -14.87 16.93 -14.54
N ALA A 217 -14.14 17.88 -13.97
CA ALA A 217 -13.36 18.87 -14.73
C ALA A 217 -11.95 18.36 -15.03
N GLY A 218 -11.43 18.66 -16.24
CA GLY A 218 -10.03 18.39 -16.62
C GLY A 218 -9.65 16.90 -16.70
N GLY A 219 -10.61 16.00 -16.94
CA GLY A 219 -10.38 14.55 -16.95
C GLY A 219 -10.34 13.91 -15.56
N LEU A 220 -10.50 14.70 -14.49
CA LEU A 220 -10.59 14.21 -13.13
C LEU A 220 -12.04 13.84 -12.82
N PHE A 221 -12.30 12.54 -12.61
CA PHE A 221 -13.62 11.99 -12.35
C PHE A 221 -13.69 11.45 -10.92
N ILE A 222 -14.31 12.21 -10.01
CA ILE A 222 -14.43 11.87 -8.58
C ILE A 222 -15.89 11.67 -8.21
N VAL A 223 -16.22 10.50 -7.64
CA VAL A 223 -17.55 10.15 -7.16
C VAL A 223 -17.66 10.39 -5.65
N LYS A 224 -18.85 10.80 -5.21
CA LYS A 224 -19.19 10.98 -3.79
C LYS A 224 -18.94 9.68 -3.00
N PRO A 225 -18.12 9.70 -1.95
CA PRO A 225 -17.95 8.55 -1.08
C PRO A 225 -19.28 8.16 -0.44
N SER A 226 -19.46 6.87 -0.18
CA SER A 226 -20.64 6.37 0.53
C SER A 226 -20.68 6.88 1.97
N ARG A 227 -21.87 6.92 2.59
CA ARG A 227 -22.00 7.26 4.03
C ARG A 227 -21.13 6.35 4.90
N GLN A 228 -21.05 5.06 4.58
CA GLN A 228 -20.21 4.11 5.29
C GLN A 228 -18.71 4.46 5.18
N SER A 229 -18.24 4.82 3.98
CA SER A 229 -16.86 5.25 3.75
C SER A 229 -16.52 6.52 4.54
N TRP A 230 -17.45 7.47 4.58
CA TRP A 230 -17.29 8.71 5.35
C TRP A 230 -17.27 8.48 6.85
N VAL A 231 -18.20 7.69 7.38
CA VAL A 231 -18.23 7.34 8.81
C VAL A 231 -16.95 6.59 9.19
N GLY A 232 -16.53 5.61 8.38
CA GLY A 232 -15.29 4.88 8.60
C GLY A 232 -14.06 5.78 8.58
N PHE A 233 -13.98 6.72 7.63
CA PHE A 233 -12.91 7.71 7.56
C PHE A 233 -12.85 8.58 8.83
N VAL A 234 -13.98 9.14 9.26
CA VAL A 234 -14.03 10.02 10.45
C VAL A 234 -13.67 9.26 11.72
N VAL A 235 -14.19 8.04 11.90
CA VAL A 235 -13.89 7.19 13.06
C VAL A 235 -12.40 6.82 13.08
N ALA A 236 -11.85 6.36 11.94
CA ALA A 236 -10.43 6.03 11.86
C ALA A 236 -9.54 7.25 12.10
N LEU A 237 -9.89 8.41 11.54
CA LEU A 237 -9.17 9.66 11.76
C LEU A 237 -9.22 10.07 13.23
N ALA A 238 -10.37 9.96 13.90
CA ALA A 238 -10.50 10.26 15.33
C ALA A 238 -9.61 9.34 16.19
N ILE A 239 -9.54 8.04 15.86
CA ILE A 239 -8.62 7.10 16.53
C ILE A 239 -7.16 7.52 16.30
N CYS A 240 -6.79 7.88 15.07
CA CYS A 240 -5.43 8.32 14.75
C CYS A 240 -5.06 9.58 15.56
N LEU A 241 -5.96 10.57 15.59
CA LEU A 241 -5.77 11.80 16.36
C LEU A 241 -5.68 11.51 17.86
N ALA A 242 -6.50 10.59 18.39
CA ALA A 242 -6.42 10.17 19.79
C ALA A 242 -5.06 9.52 20.11
N CYS A 243 -4.56 8.63 19.25
CA CYS A 243 -3.22 8.06 19.41
C CYS A 243 -2.14 9.14 19.45
N VAL A 244 -2.18 10.11 18.52
CA VAL A 244 -1.26 11.24 18.49
C VAL A 244 -1.36 12.08 19.78
N LEU A 245 -2.56 12.38 20.26
CA LEU A 245 -2.78 13.16 21.48
C LEU A 245 -2.25 12.43 22.73
N VAL A 246 -2.49 11.12 22.84
CA VAL A 246 -1.93 10.29 23.91
C VAL A 246 -0.41 10.32 23.86
N MET A 247 0.19 10.20 22.67
CA MET A 247 1.64 10.26 22.53
C MET A 247 2.21 11.64 22.91
N LEU A 248 1.55 12.72 22.50
CA LEU A 248 1.92 14.07 22.90
C LEU A 248 1.78 14.28 24.42
N ALA A 249 0.83 13.61 25.06
CA ALA A 249 0.68 13.64 26.52
C ALA A 249 1.79 12.85 27.23
N ILE A 250 2.26 11.74 26.65
CA ILE A 250 3.37 10.94 27.18
C ILE A 250 4.72 11.64 26.99
N LEU A 251 4.89 12.41 25.91
CA LEU A 251 6.12 13.13 25.59
C LEU A 251 6.29 14.48 26.31
N ARG A 252 5.25 14.94 27.03
CA ARG A 252 5.31 16.12 27.91
C ARG A 252 5.81 15.75 29.29
#